data_AF-A0A8T4JUP9-F1
#
_entry.id   AF-A0A8T4JUP9-F1
#
_cell.length_a   1.000
_cell.length_b   1.000
_cell.length_c   1.000
_cell.angle_alpha   90.00
_cell.angle_beta   90.00
_cell.angle_gamma   90.00
#
_symmetry.space_group_name_H-M   'P 1'
#
loop_
_entity.id
_entity.type
_entity.pdbx_description
1 polymer ?
#
loop_
_entity_poly.entity_id
_entity_poly.type
_entity_poly.pdbx_seq_one_letter_code
_entity_poly.pdbx_strand_id
1 'polypeptide(L)'
;MAITAAMVKELREMSGAGMMDCKKALTATDGDMDKAVEFLREKGLATAQKKAGRIAAEGIVMLKVSDDSKKAVAVEVNAETDFVAKNEKFQGYVAQVAEQALDTTAADIDAFLAEPWKFDTTKTVNEALAGQIAVIGENMKIRRFQQVEEADGFVASYTHMGGKIGVLVDVVTDVVNDAVKEMAKNVAMQVAALKPQYTSRAEVSADYIEHEKGILLAQIKNDPKESQKPEKVIEGMITGRINKELKEICLLDQVYVKAEDGKQSVGKYVEEVAKANSAKITIKGFVRFETGEGLEKKEEDFAAEVAKQMGK
;
A
#
# COMPACT_ATOMS: atom_id res chain seq x y z
N MET A 1 -37.91 27.00 12.01
CA MET A 1 -37.28 28.29 11.62
C MET A 1 -37.09 28.32 10.10
N ALA A 2 -37.05 29.48 9.43
CA ALA A 2 -36.82 29.49 7.97
C ALA A 2 -35.35 29.16 7.68
N ILE A 3 -35.08 28.05 6.97
CA ILE A 3 -33.71 27.66 6.59
C ILE A 3 -33.18 28.63 5.54
N THR A 4 -32.20 29.45 5.91
CA THR A 4 -31.62 30.45 5.01
C THR A 4 -30.51 29.87 4.14
N ALA A 5 -30.25 30.49 2.99
CA ALA A 5 -29.14 30.10 2.12
C ALA A 5 -27.77 30.26 2.82
N ALA A 6 -27.64 31.23 3.73
CA ALA A 6 -26.43 31.44 4.52
C ALA A 6 -26.17 30.25 5.46
N MET A 7 -27.19 29.77 6.17
CA MET A 7 -27.07 28.59 7.05
C MET A 7 -26.66 27.34 6.27
N VAL A 8 -27.25 27.13 5.07
CA VAL A 8 -26.88 25.99 4.22
C VAL A 8 -25.43 26.11 3.74
N LYS A 9 -25.00 27.33 3.38
CA LYS A 9 -23.62 27.60 2.97
C LYS A 9 -22.64 27.34 4.12
N GLU A 10 -22.93 27.84 5.32
CA GLU A 10 -22.13 27.65 6.53
C GLU A 10 -21.98 26.17 6.88
N LEU A 11 -23.10 25.43 6.94
CA LEU A 11 -23.05 23.98 7.21
C LEU A 11 -22.25 23.23 6.15
N ARG A 12 -22.34 23.65 4.88
CA ARG A 12 -21.57 23.06 3.78
C ARG A 12 -20.07 23.34 3.92
N GLU A 13 -19.70 24.55 4.31
CA GLU A 13 -18.30 24.92 4.52
C GLU A 13 -17.69 24.16 5.71
N MET A 14 -18.46 23.94 6.77
CA MET A 14 -18.03 23.18 7.95
C MET A 14 -17.95 21.67 7.71
N SER A 15 -18.94 21.09 7.03
CA SER A 15 -19.07 19.63 6.86
C SER A 15 -18.47 19.09 5.57
N GLY A 16 -18.29 19.95 4.55
CA GLY A 16 -17.94 19.54 3.19
C GLY A 16 -19.08 18.85 2.42
N ALA A 17 -20.23 18.60 3.03
CA ALA A 17 -21.32 17.83 2.44
C ALA A 17 -21.99 18.54 1.24
N GLY A 18 -22.72 17.77 0.43
CA GLY A 18 -23.47 18.31 -0.70
C GLY A 18 -24.49 19.37 -0.28
N MET A 19 -24.71 20.39 -1.13
CA MET A 19 -25.63 21.50 -0.84
C MET A 19 -27.04 21.05 -0.43
N MET A 20 -27.59 20.07 -1.14
CA MET A 20 -28.90 19.52 -0.84
C MET A 20 -28.93 18.71 0.45
N ASP A 21 -27.81 18.09 0.81
CA ASP A 21 -27.72 17.32 2.04
C ASP A 21 -27.65 18.24 3.25
N CYS A 22 -26.90 19.34 3.16
CA CYS A 22 -26.89 20.40 4.17
C CYS A 22 -28.29 21.01 4.36
N LYS A 23 -28.98 21.34 3.26
CA LYS A 23 -30.35 21.84 3.33
C LYS A 23 -31.30 20.85 3.99
N LYS A 24 -31.22 19.56 3.63
CA LYS A 24 -32.04 18.49 4.24
C LYS A 24 -31.75 18.33 5.73
N ALA A 25 -30.48 18.36 6.12
CA ALA A 25 -30.07 18.25 7.52
C ALA A 25 -30.63 19.41 8.35
N LEU A 26 -30.46 20.65 7.88
CA LEU A 26 -31.01 21.84 8.54
C LEU A 26 -32.54 21.80 8.62
N THR A 27 -33.22 21.36 7.56
CA THR A 27 -34.69 21.19 7.60
C THR A 27 -35.11 20.13 8.61
N ALA A 28 -34.41 18.99 8.67
CA ALA A 28 -34.73 17.88 9.58
C ALA A 28 -34.45 18.20 11.06
N THR A 29 -33.68 19.24 11.32
CA THR A 29 -33.22 19.66 12.66
C THR A 29 -33.74 21.05 13.03
N ASP A 30 -34.75 21.53 12.31
CA ASP A 30 -35.40 22.83 12.53
C ASP A 30 -34.45 24.05 12.48
N GLY A 31 -33.29 23.90 11.84
CA GLY A 31 -32.24 24.92 11.72
C GLY A 31 -31.17 24.87 12.81
N ASP A 32 -31.20 23.86 13.68
CA ASP A 32 -30.19 23.63 14.71
C ASP A 32 -28.89 23.12 14.08
N MET A 33 -27.83 23.94 14.13
CA MET A 33 -26.57 23.67 13.43
C MET A 33 -25.86 22.43 13.98
N ASP A 34 -25.82 22.27 15.30
CA ASP A 34 -25.12 21.15 15.95
C ASP A 34 -25.83 19.84 15.63
N LYS A 35 -27.17 19.83 15.71
CA LYS A 35 -27.94 18.65 15.29
C LYS A 35 -27.83 18.38 13.81
N ALA A 36 -27.73 19.41 12.97
CA ALA A 36 -27.54 19.23 11.53
C ALA A 36 -26.19 18.60 11.21
N VAL A 37 -25.13 18.93 11.96
CA VAL A 37 -23.81 18.28 11.86
C VAL A 37 -23.92 16.79 12.24
N GLU A 38 -24.55 16.47 13.38
CA GLU A 38 -24.78 15.07 13.78
C GLU A 38 -25.60 14.29 12.75
N PHE A 39 -26.65 14.90 12.21
CA PHE A 39 -27.46 14.30 11.15
C PHE A 39 -26.61 13.98 9.90
N LEU A 40 -25.71 14.89 9.50
CA LEU A 40 -24.82 14.67 8.37
C LEU A 40 -23.80 13.56 8.66
N ARG A 41 -23.33 13.44 9.91
CA ARG A 41 -22.42 12.37 10.34
C ARG A 41 -23.07 10.99 10.20
N GLU A 42 -24.26 10.80 10.77
CA GLU A 42 -25.03 9.55 10.65
C GLU A 42 -25.34 9.20 9.19
N LYS A 43 -25.73 10.21 8.40
CA LYS A 43 -25.98 10.03 6.97
C LYS A 43 -24.72 9.68 6.19
N GLY A 44 -23.57 10.23 6.55
CA GLY A 44 -22.27 9.92 5.96
C GLY A 44 -21.93 8.44 6.14
N LEU A 45 -22.08 7.93 7.37
CA LEU A 45 -21.89 6.51 7.69
C LEU A 45 -22.84 5.62 6.88
N ALA A 46 -24.13 5.97 6.81
CA ALA A 46 -25.11 5.23 6.00
C ALA A 46 -24.77 5.25 4.50
N THR A 47 -24.23 6.36 3.99
CA THR A 47 -23.80 6.50 2.60
C THR A 47 -22.58 5.65 2.30
N ALA A 48 -21.59 5.64 3.21
CA ALA A 48 -20.42 4.79 3.12
C ALA A 48 -20.81 3.31 3.11
N GLN A 49 -21.71 2.89 4.01
CA GLN A 49 -22.20 1.51 4.05
C GLN A 49 -22.90 1.08 2.75
N LYS A 50 -23.69 1.96 2.14
CA LYS A 50 -24.32 1.69 0.82
C LYS A 50 -23.32 1.55 -0.32
N LYS A 51 -22.14 2.16 -0.20
CA LYS A 51 -21.07 2.13 -1.22
C LYS A 51 -20.04 1.03 -0.95
N ALA A 52 -19.96 0.49 0.27
CA ALA A 52 -18.93 -0.45 0.70
C ALA A 52 -18.79 -1.72 -0.17
N GLY A 53 -19.88 -2.16 -0.80
CA GLY A 53 -19.92 -3.30 -1.71
C GLY A 53 -19.38 -3.03 -3.12
N ARG A 54 -19.06 -1.79 -3.46
CA ARG A 54 -18.44 -1.44 -4.75
C ARG A 54 -16.95 -1.74 -4.73
N ILE A 55 -16.40 -2.19 -5.85
CA ILE A 55 -14.97 -2.48 -5.97
C ILE A 55 -14.18 -1.17 -5.94
N ALA A 56 -13.25 -1.06 -5.00
CA ALA A 56 -12.29 0.04 -4.90
C ALA A 56 -10.88 -0.52 -5.13
N ALA A 57 -10.48 -0.64 -6.40
CA ALA A 57 -9.20 -1.24 -6.80
C ALA A 57 -8.15 -0.23 -7.28
N GLU A 58 -8.52 1.05 -7.38
CA GLU A 58 -7.59 2.15 -7.63
C GLU A 58 -7.29 2.88 -6.31
N GLY A 59 -6.50 3.96 -6.33
CA GLY A 59 -6.10 4.70 -5.12
C GLY A 59 -4.60 5.02 -5.08
N ILE A 60 -4.06 5.20 -3.87
CA ILE A 60 -2.63 5.47 -3.67
C ILE A 60 -2.09 4.74 -2.45
N VAL A 61 -0.83 4.34 -2.57
CA VAL A 61 0.07 4.01 -1.46
C VAL A 61 0.79 5.28 -1.05
N MET A 62 0.65 5.65 0.21
CA MET A 62 1.35 6.78 0.82
C MET A 62 2.39 6.27 1.81
N LEU A 63 3.58 6.86 1.76
CA LEU A 63 4.66 6.58 2.69
C LEU A 63 4.85 7.79 3.59
N LYS A 64 4.99 7.56 4.89
CA LYS A 64 5.42 8.59 5.84
C LYS A 64 6.62 8.04 6.60
N VAL A 65 7.68 8.84 6.67
CA VAL A 65 8.90 8.56 7.44
C VAL A 65 9.03 9.66 8.48
N SER A 66 9.41 9.31 9.71
CA SER A 66 9.68 10.27 10.79
C SER A 66 10.90 11.12 10.47
N ASP A 67 11.01 12.29 11.11
CA ASP A 67 12.09 13.24 10.82
C ASP A 67 13.49 12.66 11.13
N ASP A 68 13.59 11.78 12.12
CA ASP A 68 14.81 11.05 12.48
C ASP A 68 15.06 9.80 11.61
N SER A 69 14.14 9.48 10.69
CA SER A 69 14.15 8.29 9.82
C SER A 69 14.14 6.96 10.57
N LYS A 70 13.72 6.92 11.84
CA LYS A 70 13.67 5.72 12.68
C LYS A 70 12.33 5.00 12.63
N LYS A 71 11.26 5.70 12.24
CA LYS A 71 9.93 5.13 12.07
C LYS A 71 9.39 5.45 10.69
N ALA A 72 8.66 4.52 10.11
CA ALA A 72 7.95 4.75 8.87
C ALA A 72 6.67 3.93 8.81
N VAL A 73 5.75 4.34 7.94
CA VAL A 73 4.54 3.59 7.63
C VAL A 73 4.25 3.66 6.14
N ALA A 74 3.84 2.52 5.58
CA ALA A 74 3.20 2.46 4.27
C ALA A 74 1.69 2.28 4.49
N VAL A 75 0.86 3.09 3.83
CA VAL A 75 -0.60 2.99 3.90
C VAL A 75 -1.15 2.89 2.49
N GLU A 76 -2.03 1.92 2.23
CA GLU A 76 -2.83 1.85 1.00
C GLU A 76 -4.25 2.33 1.29
N VAL A 77 -4.66 3.41 0.62
CA VAL A 77 -6.05 3.86 0.60
C VAL A 77 -6.59 3.74 -0.81
N ASN A 78 -7.67 2.99 -0.96
CA ASN A 78 -8.29 2.72 -2.25
C ASN A 78 -9.50 3.62 -2.53
N ALA A 79 -9.78 3.79 -3.83
CA ALA A 79 -10.97 4.42 -4.39
C ALA A 79 -11.50 3.58 -5.57
N GLU A 80 -12.68 3.92 -6.10
CA GLU A 80 -13.25 3.23 -7.26
C GLU A 80 -12.46 3.57 -8.54
N THR A 81 -12.05 4.83 -8.71
CA THR A 81 -11.41 5.31 -9.95
C THR A 81 -10.01 5.90 -9.76
N ASP A 82 -9.22 5.94 -10.83
CA ASP A 82 -7.89 6.57 -10.84
C ASP A 82 -7.96 8.11 -10.85
N PHE A 83 -9.11 8.69 -11.19
CA PHE A 83 -9.35 10.13 -11.10
C PHE A 83 -9.35 10.59 -9.65
N VAL A 84 -9.94 9.82 -8.73
CA VAL A 84 -9.91 10.12 -7.30
C VAL A 84 -8.49 10.03 -6.75
N ALA A 85 -7.68 9.06 -7.20
CA ALA A 85 -6.27 8.95 -6.79
C ALA A 85 -5.42 10.21 -7.11
N LYS A 86 -5.81 10.96 -8.14
CA LYS A 86 -5.15 12.22 -8.55
C LYS A 86 -5.78 13.48 -7.91
N ASN A 87 -6.88 13.32 -7.17
CA ASN A 87 -7.59 14.44 -6.54
C ASN A 87 -6.85 14.93 -5.29
N GLU A 88 -6.61 16.24 -5.18
CA GLU A 88 -5.87 16.83 -4.05
C GLU A 88 -6.52 16.59 -2.68
N LYS A 89 -7.86 16.57 -2.60
CA LYS A 89 -8.55 16.28 -1.33
C LYS A 89 -8.33 14.84 -0.90
N PHE A 90 -8.38 13.91 -1.84
CA PHE A 90 -8.07 12.51 -1.57
C PHE A 90 -6.61 12.37 -1.13
N GLN A 91 -5.65 12.92 -1.86
CA GLN A 91 -4.23 12.85 -1.50
C GLN A 91 -3.94 13.48 -0.13
N GLY A 92 -4.55 14.63 0.18
CA GLY A 92 -4.46 15.26 1.49
C GLY A 92 -5.03 14.38 2.60
N TYR A 93 -6.18 13.75 2.37
CA TYR A 93 -6.74 12.79 3.32
C TYR A 93 -5.83 11.58 3.53
N VAL A 94 -5.29 10.96 2.48
CA VAL A 94 -4.38 9.82 2.64
C VAL A 94 -3.09 10.21 3.37
N ALA A 95 -2.59 11.43 3.15
CA ALA A 95 -1.45 11.95 3.92
C ALA A 95 -1.77 12.06 5.42
N GLN A 96 -2.98 12.51 5.78
CA GLN A 96 -3.47 12.52 7.16
C GLN A 96 -3.57 11.09 7.73
N VAL A 97 -4.09 10.13 6.96
CA VAL A 97 -4.15 8.73 7.38
C VAL A 97 -2.76 8.17 7.63
N ALA A 98 -1.79 8.46 6.75
CA ALA A 98 -0.40 8.03 6.92
C ALA A 98 0.26 8.68 8.15
N GLU A 99 -0.05 9.94 8.45
CA GLU A 99 0.45 10.59 9.67
C GLU A 99 -0.15 9.97 10.93
N GLN A 100 -1.44 9.62 10.93
CA GLN A 100 -2.04 8.92 12.06
C GLN A 100 -1.49 7.49 12.21
N ALA A 101 -1.37 6.76 11.09
CA ALA A 101 -0.85 5.39 11.07
C ALA A 101 0.63 5.29 11.43
N LEU A 102 1.39 6.40 11.43
CA LEU A 102 2.76 6.40 11.92
C LEU A 102 2.81 6.21 13.45
N ASP A 103 1.84 6.78 14.15
CA ASP A 103 1.79 6.86 15.62
C ASP A 103 0.79 5.85 16.26
N THR A 104 0.03 5.13 15.44
CA THR A 104 -0.98 4.17 15.92
C THR A 104 -0.36 3.01 16.70
N THR A 105 -1.13 2.48 17.64
CA THR A 105 -0.86 1.21 18.33
C THR A 105 -1.86 0.12 17.96
N ALA A 106 -2.74 0.38 16.98
CA ALA A 106 -3.74 -0.58 16.53
C ALA A 106 -3.07 -1.80 15.91
N ALA A 107 -3.51 -2.99 16.34
CA ALA A 107 -2.97 -4.26 15.85
C ALA A 107 -3.53 -4.64 14.46
N ASP A 108 -4.68 -4.08 14.08
CA ASP A 108 -5.38 -4.36 12.84
C ASP A 108 -6.17 -3.13 12.36
N ILE A 109 -6.78 -3.28 11.17
CA ILE A 109 -7.53 -2.20 10.54
C ILE A 109 -8.80 -1.81 11.31
N ASP A 110 -9.46 -2.76 11.99
CA ASP A 110 -10.70 -2.49 12.71
C ASP A 110 -10.42 -1.66 13.96
N ALA A 111 -9.36 -2.00 14.69
CA ALA A 111 -8.85 -1.20 15.81
C ALA A 111 -8.41 0.20 15.34
N PHE A 112 -7.74 0.30 14.20
CA PHE A 112 -7.31 1.58 13.63
C PHE A 112 -8.51 2.46 13.27
N LEU A 113 -9.53 1.88 12.62
CA LEU A 113 -10.76 2.58 12.25
C LEU A 113 -11.54 3.12 13.46
N ALA A 114 -11.39 2.48 14.63
CA ALA A 114 -12.03 2.89 15.88
C ALA A 114 -11.26 4.00 16.64
N GLU A 115 -10.02 4.30 16.28
CA GLU A 115 -9.23 5.35 16.94
C GLU A 115 -9.87 6.73 16.75
N PRO A 116 -9.71 7.65 17.73
CA PRO A 116 -9.99 9.06 17.52
C PRO A 116 -9.19 9.60 16.33
N TRP A 117 -9.82 10.41 15.49
CA TRP A 117 -9.17 11.02 14.34
C TRP A 117 -8.26 12.16 14.80
N LYS A 118 -6.97 12.06 14.47
CA LYS A 118 -5.93 13.01 14.94
C LYS A 118 -6.21 14.48 14.56
N PHE A 119 -6.93 14.69 13.46
CA PHE A 119 -7.21 16.03 12.91
C PHE A 119 -8.59 16.58 13.31
N ASP A 120 -9.41 15.78 13.99
CA ASP A 120 -10.67 16.18 14.61
C ASP A 120 -11.08 15.09 15.62
N THR A 121 -10.69 15.27 16.88
CA THR A 121 -10.86 14.25 17.93
C THR A 121 -12.32 13.99 18.31
N THR A 122 -13.28 14.74 17.75
CA THR A 122 -14.72 14.47 17.89
C THR A 122 -15.19 13.32 16.99
N LYS A 123 -14.34 12.88 16.07
CA LYS A 123 -14.59 11.79 15.12
C LYS A 123 -13.66 10.62 15.35
N THR A 124 -14.06 9.44 14.91
CA THR A 124 -13.14 8.32 14.70
C THR A 124 -12.51 8.38 13.30
N VAL A 125 -11.46 7.58 13.06
CA VAL A 125 -10.89 7.37 11.72
C VAL A 125 -11.98 6.90 10.74
N ASN A 126 -12.87 6.00 11.16
CA ASN A 126 -13.98 5.52 10.34
C ASN A 126 -14.98 6.64 9.98
N GLU A 127 -15.27 7.54 10.92
CA GLU A 127 -16.15 8.69 10.65
C GLU A 127 -15.49 9.71 9.71
N ALA A 128 -14.17 9.91 9.84
CA ALA A 128 -13.40 10.71 8.88
C ALA A 128 -13.45 10.10 7.47
N LEU A 129 -13.25 8.77 7.35
CA LEU A 129 -13.39 8.03 6.09
C LEU A 129 -14.79 8.18 5.49
N ALA A 130 -15.83 7.99 6.29
CA ALA A 130 -17.22 8.12 5.84
C ALA A 130 -17.54 9.55 5.36
N GLY A 131 -16.99 10.55 6.02
CA GLY A 131 -17.04 11.95 5.58
C GLY A 131 -16.41 12.14 4.20
N GLN A 132 -15.21 11.60 3.98
CA GLN A 132 -14.55 11.68 2.67
C GLN A 132 -15.34 10.97 1.57
N ILE A 133 -15.93 9.80 1.86
CA ILE A 133 -16.82 9.08 0.93
C ILE A 133 -18.04 9.93 0.55
N ALA A 134 -18.62 10.66 1.50
CA ALA A 134 -19.75 11.55 1.23
C ALA A 134 -19.35 12.75 0.36
N VAL A 135 -18.13 13.29 0.55
CA VAL A 135 -17.60 14.44 -0.22
C VAL A 135 -17.19 14.03 -1.63
N ILE A 136 -16.46 12.92 -1.77
CA ILE A 136 -15.94 12.44 -3.06
C ILE A 136 -17.03 11.74 -3.87
N GLY A 137 -17.92 11.02 -3.20
CA GLY A 137 -19.02 10.30 -3.86
C GLY A 137 -18.61 8.93 -4.43
N GLU A 138 -17.44 8.40 -4.09
CA GLU A 138 -16.98 7.05 -4.41
C GLU A 138 -16.76 6.22 -3.13
N ASN A 139 -16.82 4.90 -3.24
CA ASN A 139 -16.35 4.00 -2.21
C ASN A 139 -14.85 4.23 -1.98
N MET A 140 -14.45 4.30 -0.73
CA MET A 140 -13.06 4.41 -0.32
C MET A 140 -12.79 3.43 0.81
N LYS A 141 -11.56 2.92 0.88
CA LYS A 141 -11.13 2.02 1.96
C LYS A 141 -9.74 2.38 2.39
N ILE A 142 -9.52 2.58 3.69
CA ILE A 142 -8.18 2.41 4.27
C ILE A 142 -7.97 0.90 4.32
N ARG A 143 -7.19 0.36 3.39
CA ARG A 143 -7.15 -1.08 3.15
C ARG A 143 -6.17 -1.79 4.05
N ARG A 144 -4.97 -1.23 4.17
CA ARG A 144 -3.88 -1.78 4.98
C ARG A 144 -2.86 -0.70 5.30
N PHE A 145 -2.18 -0.88 6.42
CA PHE A 145 -0.98 -0.16 6.76
C PHE A 145 0.07 -1.13 7.30
N GLN A 146 1.34 -0.76 7.23
CA GLN A 146 2.44 -1.50 7.86
C GLN A 146 3.47 -0.51 8.36
N GLN A 147 3.70 -0.52 9.68
CA GLN A 147 4.76 0.25 10.32
C GLN A 147 6.09 -0.50 10.24
N VAL A 148 7.18 0.27 10.18
CA VAL A 148 8.57 -0.19 10.24
C VAL A 148 9.29 0.70 11.24
N GLU A 149 9.97 0.09 12.21
CA GLU A 149 10.82 0.78 13.18
C GLU A 149 12.25 0.25 13.10
N GLU A 150 13.22 1.15 13.10
CA GLU A 150 14.63 0.83 13.02
C GLU A 150 15.44 1.65 14.03
N ALA A 151 16.05 0.98 15.00
CA ALA A 151 16.78 1.62 16.10
C ALA A 151 18.25 1.90 15.74
N ASP A 152 18.90 0.97 15.04
CA ASP A 152 20.34 0.89 14.78
C ASP A 152 20.68 1.25 13.33
N GLY A 153 19.83 2.06 12.69
CA GLY A 153 20.07 2.57 11.34
C GLY A 153 19.00 3.55 10.90
N PHE A 154 18.35 3.32 9.76
CA PHE A 154 17.27 4.18 9.26
C PHE A 154 16.35 3.42 8.30
N VAL A 155 15.15 3.96 8.09
CA VAL A 155 14.21 3.48 7.08
C VAL A 155 14.30 4.36 5.84
N ALA A 156 14.59 3.74 4.70
CA ALA A 156 14.53 4.41 3.39
C ALA A 156 13.16 4.21 2.76
N SER A 157 12.71 5.18 1.97
CA SER A 157 11.44 5.13 1.26
C SER A 157 11.59 5.40 -0.23
N TYR A 158 10.78 4.73 -1.06
CA TYR A 158 10.65 5.01 -2.47
C TYR A 158 9.19 4.93 -2.93
N THR A 159 8.72 6.00 -3.59
CA THR A 159 7.40 6.08 -4.20
C THR A 159 7.54 6.04 -5.72
N HIS A 160 6.74 5.20 -6.38
CA HIS A 160 6.73 5.06 -7.83
C HIS A 160 5.38 5.46 -8.43
N MET A 161 5.41 6.05 -9.64
CA MET A 161 4.22 6.41 -10.42
C MET A 161 3.14 7.16 -9.64
N GLY A 162 3.55 8.16 -8.85
CA GLY A 162 2.61 9.01 -8.10
C GLY A 162 1.86 8.30 -6.97
N GLY A 163 2.43 7.22 -6.42
CA GLY A 163 1.83 6.48 -5.31
C GLY A 163 1.22 5.13 -5.71
N LYS A 164 1.30 4.71 -6.98
CA LYS A 164 0.84 3.35 -7.34
C LYS A 164 1.61 2.25 -6.60
N ILE A 165 2.90 2.47 -6.36
CA ILE A 165 3.75 1.58 -5.56
C ILE A 165 4.47 2.42 -4.52
N GLY A 166 4.48 1.93 -3.27
CA GLY A 166 5.29 2.48 -2.19
C GLY A 166 6.15 1.39 -1.58
N VAL A 167 7.41 1.71 -1.33
CA VAL A 167 8.39 0.82 -0.73
C VAL A 167 9.06 1.46 0.47
N LEU A 168 9.17 0.72 1.57
CA LEU A 168 10.05 1.01 2.68
C LEU A 168 11.16 -0.05 2.75
N VAL A 169 12.38 0.35 3.09
CA VAL A 169 13.52 -0.56 3.31
C VAL A 169 14.11 -0.25 4.67
N ASP A 170 14.16 -1.28 5.52
CA ASP A 170 14.76 -1.23 6.85
C ASP A 170 16.28 -1.50 6.75
N VAL A 171 17.09 -0.50 7.08
CA VAL A 171 18.54 -0.54 6.95
C VAL A 171 19.20 -0.35 8.31
N VAL A 172 19.86 -1.40 8.80
CA VAL A 172 20.74 -1.33 9.97
C VAL A 172 22.12 -0.88 9.52
N THR A 173 22.66 0.17 10.13
CA THR A 173 24.00 0.68 9.81
C THR A 173 24.62 1.56 10.89
N ASP A 174 25.94 1.45 11.06
CA ASP A 174 26.72 2.33 11.95
C ASP A 174 27.14 3.65 11.28
N VAL A 175 26.92 3.81 9.97
CA VAL A 175 27.20 5.02 9.20
C VAL A 175 25.99 5.43 8.38
N VAL A 176 25.56 6.69 8.55
CA VAL A 176 24.48 7.30 7.76
C VAL A 176 25.03 8.52 7.02
N ASN A 177 25.23 8.38 5.71
CA ASN A 177 25.68 9.43 4.82
C ASN A 177 24.95 9.37 3.48
N ASP A 178 25.23 10.30 2.56
CA ASP A 178 24.51 10.39 1.29
C ASP A 178 24.69 9.15 0.40
N ALA A 179 25.88 8.54 0.39
CA ALA A 179 26.14 7.32 -0.39
C ALA A 179 25.33 6.12 0.15
N VAL A 180 25.24 5.96 1.47
CA VAL A 180 24.43 4.90 2.10
C VAL A 180 22.93 5.15 1.88
N LYS A 181 22.48 6.40 1.95
CA LYS A 181 21.08 6.77 1.63
C LYS A 181 20.74 6.52 0.16
N GLU A 182 21.64 6.84 -0.75
CA GLU A 182 21.47 6.56 -2.18
C GLU A 182 21.39 5.06 -2.44
N MET A 183 22.25 4.26 -1.81
CA MET A 183 22.18 2.80 -1.86
C MET A 183 20.82 2.29 -1.40
N ALA A 184 20.35 2.74 -0.23
CA ALA A 184 19.06 2.30 0.30
C ALA A 184 17.89 2.70 -0.63
N LYS A 185 17.94 3.88 -1.24
CA LYS A 185 16.98 4.30 -2.27
C LYS A 185 17.02 3.40 -3.51
N ASN A 186 18.21 3.05 -3.99
CA ASN A 186 18.37 2.13 -5.13
C ASN A 186 17.85 0.72 -4.81
N VAL A 187 18.05 0.24 -3.58
CA VAL A 187 17.45 -1.02 -3.09
C VAL A 187 15.93 -0.91 -3.04
N ALA A 188 15.37 0.21 -2.57
CA ALA A 188 13.92 0.41 -2.58
C ALA A 188 13.34 0.45 -4.01
N MET A 189 14.07 1.02 -4.97
CA MET A 189 13.71 0.96 -6.40
C MET A 189 13.74 -0.47 -6.96
N GLN A 190 14.75 -1.27 -6.57
CA GLN A 190 14.83 -2.69 -6.94
C GLN A 190 13.59 -3.45 -6.45
N VAL A 191 13.24 -3.27 -5.17
CA VAL A 191 12.04 -3.90 -4.57
C VAL A 191 10.78 -3.49 -5.32
N ALA A 192 10.64 -2.20 -5.67
CA ALA A 192 9.49 -1.72 -6.42
C ALA A 192 9.35 -2.43 -7.78
N ALA A 193 10.48 -2.60 -8.49
CA ALA A 193 10.53 -3.14 -9.85
C ALA A 193 10.38 -4.66 -9.91
N LEU A 194 11.12 -5.41 -9.10
CA LEU A 194 11.22 -6.87 -9.22
C LEU A 194 10.37 -7.67 -8.22
N LYS A 195 9.67 -6.99 -7.30
CA LYS A 195 8.71 -7.60 -6.36
C LYS A 195 9.27 -8.83 -5.62
N PRO A 196 10.46 -8.76 -4.98
CA PRO A 196 10.95 -9.87 -4.15
C PRO A 196 9.91 -10.21 -3.07
N GLN A 197 9.89 -11.47 -2.66
CA GLN A 197 9.04 -11.97 -1.57
C GLN A 197 9.79 -12.00 -0.24
N TYR A 198 11.11 -12.18 -0.30
CA TYR A 198 11.99 -12.31 0.86
C TYR A 198 13.16 -11.35 0.74
N THR A 199 13.73 -10.91 1.87
CA THR A 199 14.97 -10.12 1.86
C THR A 199 16.15 -11.00 1.48
N SER A 200 16.20 -12.20 2.05
CA SER A 200 17.29 -13.16 1.86
C SER A 200 16.81 -14.59 1.94
N ARG A 201 17.64 -15.55 1.49
CA ARG A 201 17.34 -16.98 1.59
C ARG A 201 17.10 -17.47 3.02
N ALA A 202 17.63 -16.77 4.01
CA ALA A 202 17.47 -17.16 5.42
C ALA A 202 16.02 -17.06 5.91
N GLU A 203 15.19 -16.28 5.21
CA GLU A 203 13.76 -16.13 5.50
C GLU A 203 12.89 -17.19 4.80
N VAL A 204 13.46 -17.94 3.84
CA VAL A 204 12.72 -18.95 3.09
C VAL A 204 12.65 -20.23 3.91
N SER A 205 11.44 -20.69 4.21
CA SER A 205 11.24 -21.89 5.03
C SER A 205 11.72 -23.15 4.32
N ALA A 206 12.16 -24.14 5.11
CA ALA A 206 12.50 -25.46 4.59
C ALA A 206 11.28 -26.11 3.91
N ASP A 207 10.09 -25.95 4.49
CA ASP A 207 8.83 -26.46 3.94
C ASP A 207 8.52 -25.90 2.55
N TYR A 208 8.76 -24.60 2.32
CA TYR A 208 8.62 -23.99 1.00
C TYR A 208 9.57 -24.66 0.00
N ILE A 209 10.84 -24.81 0.37
CA ILE A 209 11.86 -25.43 -0.49
C ILE A 209 11.50 -26.88 -0.81
N GLU A 210 11.03 -27.64 0.17
CA GLU A 210 10.61 -29.04 -0.02
C GLU A 210 9.38 -29.15 -0.91
N HIS A 211 8.40 -28.26 -0.72
CA HIS A 211 7.21 -28.18 -1.55
C HIS A 211 7.56 -27.93 -3.02
N GLU A 212 8.37 -26.90 -3.29
CA GLU A 212 8.81 -26.56 -4.66
C GLU A 212 9.65 -27.68 -5.28
N LYS A 213 10.53 -28.32 -4.50
CA LYS A 213 11.25 -29.52 -4.97
C LYS A 213 10.30 -30.64 -5.40
N GLY A 214 9.23 -30.87 -4.63
CA GLY A 214 8.19 -31.85 -4.95
C GLY A 214 7.48 -31.54 -6.27
N ILE A 215 7.10 -30.27 -6.47
CA ILE A 215 6.49 -29.79 -7.73
C ILE A 215 7.44 -30.02 -8.90
N LEU A 216 8.70 -29.59 -8.77
CA LEU A 216 9.71 -29.74 -9.82
C LEU A 216 10.00 -31.20 -10.15
N LEU A 217 10.06 -32.07 -9.15
CA LEU A 217 10.22 -33.51 -9.35
C LEU A 217 9.04 -34.10 -10.11
N ALA A 218 7.81 -33.73 -9.75
CA ALA A 218 6.61 -34.18 -10.45
C ALA A 218 6.61 -33.70 -11.92
N GLN A 219 6.97 -32.44 -12.17
CA GLN A 219 7.12 -31.90 -13.52
C GLN A 219 8.14 -32.68 -14.34
N ILE A 220 9.32 -32.97 -13.78
CA ILE A 220 10.37 -33.73 -14.48
C ILE A 220 9.92 -35.16 -14.77
N LYS A 221 9.25 -35.83 -13.82
CA LYS A 221 8.73 -37.19 -14.01
C LYS A 221 7.63 -37.27 -15.08
N ASN A 222 6.85 -36.21 -15.26
CA ASN A 222 5.81 -36.14 -16.27
C ASN A 222 6.34 -35.76 -17.66
N ASP A 223 7.58 -35.30 -17.79
CA ASP A 223 8.22 -35.03 -19.08
C ASP A 223 8.91 -36.32 -19.61
N PRO A 224 8.48 -36.87 -20.76
CA PRO A 224 9.04 -38.13 -21.28
C PRO A 224 10.54 -38.07 -21.61
N LYS A 225 11.09 -36.89 -21.90
CA LYS A 225 12.51 -36.71 -22.24
C LYS A 225 13.38 -36.54 -21.00
N GLU A 226 12.82 -35.93 -19.96
CA GLU A 226 13.54 -35.61 -18.72
C GLU A 226 13.45 -36.74 -17.69
N SER A 227 12.33 -37.47 -17.65
CA SER A 227 12.09 -38.61 -16.74
C SER A 227 13.06 -39.78 -16.94
N GLN A 228 13.66 -39.92 -18.12
CA GLN A 228 14.64 -40.97 -18.42
C GLN A 228 16.07 -40.61 -18.00
N LYS A 229 16.31 -39.40 -17.50
CA LYS A 229 17.65 -38.97 -17.08
C LYS A 229 18.05 -39.67 -15.78
N PRO A 230 19.36 -39.90 -15.56
CA PRO A 230 19.85 -40.45 -14.29
C PRO A 230 19.43 -39.60 -13.09
N GLU A 231 19.17 -40.23 -11.95
CA GLU A 231 18.68 -39.58 -10.73
C GLU A 231 19.55 -38.38 -10.29
N LYS A 232 20.87 -38.53 -10.33
CA LYS A 232 21.83 -37.44 -10.05
C LYS A 232 21.67 -36.23 -10.98
N VAL A 233 21.28 -36.44 -12.24
CA VAL A 233 21.02 -35.35 -13.19
C VAL A 233 19.71 -34.65 -12.83
N ILE A 234 18.67 -35.40 -12.48
CA ILE A 234 17.39 -34.87 -12.02
C ILE A 234 17.57 -34.03 -10.75
N GLU A 235 18.31 -34.53 -9.76
CA GLU A 235 18.64 -33.77 -8.54
C GLU A 235 19.38 -32.47 -8.85
N GLY A 236 20.36 -32.52 -9.75
CA GLY A 236 21.09 -31.33 -10.22
C GLY A 236 20.17 -30.32 -10.91
N MET A 237 19.22 -30.78 -11.71
CA MET A 237 18.22 -29.93 -12.37
C MET A 237 17.30 -29.26 -11.36
N ILE A 238 16.77 -30.00 -10.39
CA ILE A 238 15.91 -29.46 -9.32
C ILE A 238 16.69 -28.41 -8.53
N THR A 239 17.91 -28.72 -8.11
CA THR A 239 18.79 -27.79 -7.38
C THR A 239 19.05 -26.51 -8.18
N GLY A 240 19.30 -26.64 -9.49
CA GLY A 240 19.49 -25.50 -10.38
C GLY A 240 18.24 -24.61 -10.50
N ARG A 241 17.05 -25.23 -10.63
CA ARG A 241 15.77 -24.51 -10.73
C ARG A 241 15.41 -23.81 -9.42
N ILE A 242 15.54 -24.47 -8.28
CA ILE A 242 15.35 -23.85 -6.96
C ILE A 242 16.32 -22.67 -6.78
N ASN A 243 17.59 -22.82 -7.14
CA ASN A 243 18.54 -21.70 -7.06
C ASN A 243 18.17 -20.52 -7.97
N LYS A 244 17.56 -20.78 -9.12
CA LYS A 244 17.06 -19.72 -10.01
C LYS A 244 15.87 -19.01 -9.37
N GLU A 245 14.92 -19.77 -8.84
CA GLU A 245 13.74 -19.22 -8.16
C GLU A 245 14.12 -18.38 -6.94
N LEU A 246 15.05 -18.87 -6.10
CA LEU A 246 15.59 -18.11 -4.97
C LEU A 246 16.20 -16.77 -5.41
N LYS A 247 16.86 -16.72 -6.58
CA LYS A 247 17.38 -15.46 -7.15
C LYS A 247 16.29 -14.51 -7.64
N GLU A 248 15.09 -15.00 -7.92
CA GLU A 248 13.96 -14.18 -8.33
C GLU A 248 13.19 -13.68 -7.10
N ILE A 249 13.03 -14.49 -6.06
CA ILE A 249 12.20 -14.15 -4.90
C ILE A 249 12.98 -13.54 -3.72
N CYS A 250 14.30 -13.72 -3.61
CA CYS A 250 15.13 -13.13 -2.54
C CYS A 250 15.84 -11.86 -3.03
N LEU A 251 15.54 -10.71 -2.41
CA LEU A 251 16.07 -9.40 -2.79
C LEU A 251 17.60 -9.39 -2.94
N LEU A 252 18.34 -9.88 -1.94
CA LEU A 252 19.82 -9.81 -1.95
C LEU A 252 20.47 -10.72 -3.02
N ASP A 253 19.75 -11.72 -3.51
CA ASP A 253 20.18 -12.61 -4.59
C ASP A 253 19.82 -12.10 -6.00
N GLN A 254 18.85 -11.19 -6.10
CA GLN A 254 18.44 -10.62 -7.37
C GLN A 254 19.60 -9.90 -8.06
N VAL A 255 19.61 -9.97 -9.39
CA VAL A 255 20.48 -9.13 -10.19
C VAL A 255 20.04 -7.68 -10.00
N TYR A 256 20.99 -6.81 -9.67
CA TYR A 256 20.72 -5.41 -9.44
C TYR A 256 20.37 -4.72 -10.77
N VAL A 257 19.22 -4.05 -10.83
CA VAL A 257 18.68 -3.46 -12.08
C VAL A 257 19.58 -2.40 -12.71
N LYS A 258 20.49 -1.81 -11.93
CA LYS A 258 21.46 -0.81 -12.41
C LYS A 258 22.89 -1.37 -12.53
N ALA A 259 23.08 -2.69 -12.42
CA ALA A 259 24.39 -3.30 -12.62
C ALA A 259 24.87 -3.05 -14.06
N GLU A 260 26.00 -2.36 -14.24
CA GLU A 260 26.56 -2.06 -15.57
C GLU A 260 26.95 -3.33 -16.33
N ASP A 261 27.38 -4.38 -15.61
CA ASP A 261 27.77 -5.67 -16.16
C ASP A 261 26.60 -6.66 -16.29
N GLY A 262 25.41 -6.30 -15.79
CA GLY A 262 24.22 -7.15 -15.73
C GLY A 262 24.37 -8.40 -14.87
N LYS A 263 25.36 -8.46 -13.98
CA LYS A 263 25.70 -9.65 -13.17
C LYS A 263 25.75 -9.39 -11.68
N GLN A 264 26.08 -8.16 -11.26
CA GLN A 264 26.13 -7.81 -9.84
C GLN A 264 24.78 -8.05 -9.16
N SER A 265 24.78 -8.75 -8.03
CA SER A 265 23.58 -8.90 -7.21
C SER A 265 23.36 -7.69 -6.31
N VAL A 266 22.14 -7.51 -5.83
CA VAL A 266 21.81 -6.46 -4.84
C VAL A 266 22.70 -6.61 -3.60
N GLY A 267 22.87 -7.82 -3.08
CA GLY A 267 23.76 -8.06 -1.93
C GLY A 267 25.20 -7.62 -2.18
N LYS A 268 25.75 -7.88 -3.38
CA LYS A 268 27.09 -7.41 -3.75
C LYS A 268 27.18 -5.89 -3.86
N TYR A 269 26.16 -5.25 -4.40
CA TYR A 269 26.06 -3.80 -4.42
C TYR A 269 26.06 -3.20 -3.01
N VAL A 270 25.27 -3.75 -2.07
CA VAL A 270 25.26 -3.31 -0.66
C VAL A 270 26.64 -3.50 0.00
N GLU A 271 27.28 -4.67 -0.20
CA GLU A 271 28.63 -4.95 0.31
C GLU A 271 29.68 -3.96 -0.21
N GLU A 272 29.61 -3.58 -1.48
CA GLU A 272 30.55 -2.63 -2.09
C GLU A 272 30.39 -1.23 -1.50
N VAL A 273 29.15 -0.75 -1.36
CA VAL A 273 28.87 0.54 -0.71
C VAL A 273 29.32 0.53 0.74
N ALA A 274 29.07 -0.56 1.47
CA ALA A 274 29.52 -0.73 2.85
C ALA A 274 31.05 -0.60 2.97
N LYS A 275 31.80 -1.30 2.11
CA LYS A 275 33.27 -1.22 2.08
C LYS A 275 33.77 0.18 1.74
N ALA A 276 33.20 0.81 0.72
CA ALA A 276 33.59 2.16 0.28
C ALA A 276 33.38 3.22 1.37
N ASN A 277 32.41 3.01 2.26
CA ASN A 277 32.06 3.93 3.34
C ASN A 277 32.57 3.50 4.72
N SER A 278 33.36 2.41 4.80
CA SER A 278 33.78 1.82 6.08
C SER A 278 32.61 1.57 7.04
N ALA A 279 31.47 1.17 6.50
CA ALA A 279 30.21 0.96 7.21
C ALA A 279 29.89 -0.53 7.34
N LYS A 280 29.13 -0.89 8.37
CA LYS A 280 28.45 -2.19 8.48
C LYS A 280 27.01 -1.97 8.07
N ILE A 281 26.59 -2.56 6.96
CA ILE A 281 25.23 -2.38 6.43
C ILE A 281 24.53 -3.73 6.40
N THR A 282 23.30 -3.79 6.90
CA THR A 282 22.38 -4.92 6.75
C THR A 282 21.02 -4.42 6.29
N ILE A 283 20.47 -5.04 5.24
CA ILE A 283 19.07 -4.85 4.86
C ILE A 283 18.26 -5.83 5.70
N LYS A 284 17.49 -5.32 6.66
CA LYS A 284 16.76 -6.15 7.64
C LYS A 284 15.40 -6.60 7.09
N GLY A 285 14.80 -5.80 6.22
CA GLY A 285 13.51 -6.10 5.62
C GLY A 285 13.04 -5.01 4.68
N PHE A 286 11.91 -5.24 4.04
CA PHE A 286 11.22 -4.23 3.25
C PHE A 286 9.70 -4.39 3.36
N VAL A 287 8.99 -3.31 3.09
CA VAL A 287 7.54 -3.30 2.86
C VAL A 287 7.34 -2.83 1.43
N ARG A 288 6.53 -3.55 0.65
CA ARG A 288 6.14 -3.14 -0.70
C ARG A 288 4.62 -3.24 -0.81
N PHE A 289 3.96 -2.13 -1.03
CA PHE A 289 2.54 -2.11 -1.42
C PHE A 289 2.40 -1.67 -2.87
N GLU A 290 1.46 -2.29 -3.56
CA GLU A 290 0.99 -1.89 -4.88
C GLU A 290 -0.53 -1.71 -4.82
N THR A 291 -1.00 -0.58 -5.34
CA THR A 291 -2.41 -0.20 -5.31
C THR A 291 -3.26 -1.26 -6.00
N GLY A 292 -4.27 -1.76 -5.29
CA GLY A 292 -5.21 -2.73 -5.82
C GLY A 292 -4.65 -4.14 -5.97
N GLU A 293 -3.45 -4.41 -5.45
CA GLU A 293 -2.84 -5.74 -5.50
C GLU A 293 -3.77 -6.79 -4.90
N GLY A 294 -4.10 -7.84 -5.67
CA GLY A 294 -5.02 -8.89 -5.23
C GLY A 294 -6.51 -8.52 -5.22
N LEU A 295 -6.89 -7.32 -5.70
CA LEU A 295 -8.29 -6.96 -5.93
C LEU A 295 -8.67 -7.24 -7.38
N GLU A 296 -9.86 -7.80 -7.57
CA GLU A 296 -10.47 -7.92 -8.90
C GLU A 296 -10.69 -6.53 -9.48
N LYS A 297 -10.18 -6.28 -10.69
CA LYS A 297 -10.44 -5.04 -11.40
C LYS A 297 -11.71 -5.19 -12.21
N LYS A 298 -12.66 -4.29 -12.00
CA LYS A 298 -13.88 -4.26 -12.79
C LYS A 298 -13.52 -3.90 -14.24
N GLU A 299 -13.74 -4.82 -15.16
CA GLU A 299 -13.66 -4.55 -16.59
C GLU A 299 -15.04 -4.07 -17.07
N GLU A 300 -15.12 -2.83 -17.54
CA GLU A 300 -16.38 -2.26 -18.04
C GLU A 300 -16.36 -2.19 -19.57
N ASP A 301 -17.27 -2.90 -20.22
CA ASP A 301 -17.57 -2.73 -21.65
C ASP A 301 -18.53 -1.56 -21.82
N PHE A 302 -17.95 -0.39 -22.12
CA PHE A 302 -18.69 0.84 -22.31
C PHE A 302 -19.73 0.74 -23.45
N ALA A 303 -19.44 -0.05 -24.49
CA ALA A 303 -20.39 -0.23 -25.59
C ALA A 303 -21.60 -1.06 -25.15
N ALA A 304 -21.37 -2.12 -24.37
CA ALA A 304 -22.44 -2.92 -23.78
C ALA A 304 -23.26 -2.13 -22.74
N GLU A 305 -22.63 -1.28 -21.93
CA GLU A 305 -23.34 -0.44 -20.96
C GLU A 305 -24.23 0.60 -21.66
N VAL A 306 -23.70 1.27 -22.70
CA VAL A 306 -24.47 2.20 -23.53
C VAL A 306 -25.62 1.48 -24.22
N ALA A 307 -25.39 0.30 -24.80
CA ALA A 307 -26.46 -0.49 -25.42
C ALA A 307 -27.58 -0.80 -24.41
N LYS A 308 -27.22 -1.25 -23.22
CA LYS A 308 -28.17 -1.57 -22.14
C LYS A 308 -28.97 -0.36 -21.66
N GLN A 309 -28.34 0.80 -21.50
CA GLN A 309 -29.05 2.05 -21.14
C GLN A 309 -29.97 2.53 -22.27
N MET A 310 -29.61 2.26 -23.53
CA MET A 310 -30.44 2.53 -24.70
C MET A 310 -31.53 1.47 -24.93
N GLY A 311 -31.62 0.44 -24.08
CA GLY A 311 -32.59 -0.67 -24.22
C GLY A 311 -32.32 -1.58 -25.41
N LYS A 312 -31.06 -1.69 -25.85
CA LYS A 312 -30.58 -2.58 -26.92
C LYS A 312 -29.72 -3.70 -26.37
#